data_AF-A0AAI9C205-F1
#
_entry.id   AF-A0AAI9C205-F1
#
_cell.length_a   1.000
_cell.length_b   1.000
_cell.length_c   1.000
_cell.angle_alpha   90.00
_cell.angle_beta   90.00
_cell.angle_gamma   90.00
#
_symmetry.space_group_name_H-M   'P 1'
#
loop_
_entity.id
_entity.type
_entity.pdbx_description
1 polymer ?
#
loop_
_entity_poly.entity_id
_entity_poly.type
_entity_poly.pdbx_seq_one_letter_code
_entity_poly.pdbx_strand_id
1 'polypeptide(L)'
;MTTEITEILDRLHACEAELQMHRGYLKAAEYALRVLTLTHPAPERLSDTWLSLLPSIASKHRQSDGDLFAAAFQQSLTVLTEQIGEHRQGDQAATA
;
A
#
# COMPACT_ATOMS: atom_id res chain seq x y z
N MET A 1 0.01 27.28 31.10
CA MET A 1 0.52 27.75 29.80
C MET A 1 1.84 27.10 29.40
N THR A 2 3.00 27.36 30.02
CA THR A 2 4.28 26.80 29.53
C THR A 2 4.32 25.27 29.58
N THR A 3 3.82 24.68 30.68
CA THR A 3 3.72 23.22 30.85
C THR A 3 2.78 22.56 29.83
N GLU A 4 1.63 23.18 29.56
CA GLU A 4 0.65 22.67 28.57
C GLU A 4 1.21 22.75 27.14
N ILE A 5 1.97 23.80 26.82
CA ILE A 5 2.65 23.93 25.52
C ILE A 5 3.70 22.84 25.37
N THR A 6 4.53 22.59 26.40
CA THR A 6 5.52 21.51 26.38
C THR A 6 4.86 20.14 26.18
N GLU A 7 3.77 19.85 26.87
CA GLU A 7 3.05 18.58 26.71
C GLU A 7 2.48 18.39 25.30
N ILE A 8 1.95 19.46 24.69
CA ILE A 8 1.47 19.42 23.31
C ILE A 8 2.62 19.16 22.33
N LEU A 9 3.77 19.81 22.53
CA LEU A 9 4.95 19.61 21.69
C LEU A 9 5.49 18.18 21.79
N ASP A 10 5.54 17.62 23.00
CA ASP A 10 5.99 16.24 23.21
C ASP A 10 5.06 15.23 22.53
N ARG A 11 3.73 15.43 22.63
CA ARG A 11 2.74 14.61 21.93
C ARG A 11 2.84 14.74 20.40
N LEU A 12 3.12 15.93 19.90
CA LEU A 12 3.31 16.17 18.47
C LEU A 12 4.56 15.45 17.96
N HIS A 13 5.69 15.56 18.66
CA HIS A 13 6.91 14.85 18.29
C HIS A 13 6.75 13.34 18.33
N ALA A 14 6.02 12.80 19.33
CA ALA A 14 5.70 11.38 19.39
C ALA A 14 4.85 10.94 18.19
N CYS A 15 3.82 11.71 17.84
CA CYS A 15 2.99 11.46 16.66
C CYS A 15 3.81 11.48 15.36
N GLU A 16 4.70 12.47 15.20
CA GLU A 16 5.58 12.55 14.03
C GLU A 16 6.53 11.35 13.94
N ALA A 17 7.11 10.93 15.07
CA ALA A 17 7.98 9.77 15.11
C ALA A 17 7.24 8.47 14.72
N GLU A 18 6.03 8.27 15.24
CA GLU A 18 5.17 7.14 14.88
C GLU A 18 4.81 7.15 13.38
N LEU A 19 4.45 8.31 12.83
CA LEU A 19 4.15 8.45 11.40
C LEU A 19 5.36 8.11 10.53
N GLN A 20 6.56 8.56 10.91
CA GLN A 20 7.79 8.21 10.17
C GLN A 20 8.09 6.72 10.24
N MET A 21 7.90 6.09 11.42
CA MET A 21 8.08 4.65 11.59
C MET A 21 7.10 3.86 10.71
N HIS A 22 5.81 4.19 10.74
CA HIS A 22 4.80 3.53 9.92
C HIS A 22 5.06 3.71 8.42
N ARG A 23 5.46 4.91 7.99
CA ARG A 23 5.84 5.18 6.60
C ARG A 23 7.05 4.34 6.17
N GLY A 24 8.06 4.20 7.03
CA GLY A 24 9.22 3.33 6.78
C GLY A 24 8.83 1.86 6.64
N TYR A 25 7.99 1.36 7.55
CA TYR A 25 7.47 -0.01 7.50
C TYR A 25 6.66 -0.27 6.23
N LEU A 26 5.73 0.62 5.87
CA LEU A 26 4.94 0.50 4.64
C LEU A 26 5.82 0.44 3.40
N LYS A 27 6.90 1.24 3.35
CA LYS A 27 7.82 1.21 2.21
C LYS A 27 8.60 -0.10 2.14
N ALA A 28 9.03 -0.64 3.27
CA ALA A 28 9.67 -1.95 3.31
C ALA A 28 8.71 -3.07 2.87
N ALA A 29 7.45 -3.02 3.31
CA ALA A 29 6.41 -3.96 2.91
C ALA A 29 6.12 -3.88 1.40
N GLU A 30 6.07 -2.68 0.82
CA GLU A 30 5.94 -2.47 -0.63
C GLU A 30 7.06 -3.18 -1.40
N TYR A 31 8.32 -3.02 -0.99
CA TYR A 31 9.44 -3.70 -1.65
C TYR A 31 9.39 -5.21 -1.48
N ALA A 32 8.99 -5.71 -0.30
CA ALA A 32 8.80 -7.14 -0.09
C ALA A 32 7.73 -7.72 -1.03
N LEU A 33 6.59 -7.04 -1.16
CA LEU A 33 5.53 -7.42 -2.11
C LEU A 33 6.05 -7.40 -3.55
N ARG A 34 6.83 -6.38 -3.92
CA ARG A 34 7.42 -6.30 -5.26
C ARG A 34 8.33 -7.48 -5.57
N VAL A 35 9.16 -7.90 -4.61
CA VAL A 35 9.99 -9.12 -4.75
C VAL A 35 9.12 -10.36 -4.91
N LEU A 36 8.07 -10.52 -4.10
CA LEU A 36 7.17 -11.67 -4.20
C LEU A 36 6.44 -11.74 -5.54
N THR A 37 6.02 -10.59 -6.08
CA THR A 37 5.41 -10.51 -7.41
C THR A 37 6.41 -10.85 -8.51
N LEU A 38 7.63 -10.29 -8.44
CA LEU A 38 8.72 -10.54 -9.39
C LEU A 38 9.11 -12.03 -9.48
N THR A 39 9.10 -12.73 -8.35
CA THR A 39 9.58 -14.12 -8.25
C THR A 39 8.44 -15.15 -8.23
N HIS A 40 7.20 -14.71 -8.48
CA HIS A 40 6.04 -15.59 -8.38
C HIS A 40 6.08 -16.66 -9.49
N PRO A 41 5.90 -17.95 -9.16
CA PRO A 41 6.04 -19.04 -10.15
C PRO A 41 4.89 -19.12 -11.16
N ALA A 42 3.80 -18.36 -10.96
CA ALA A 42 2.63 -18.30 -11.84
C ALA A 42 2.04 -16.88 -11.85
N PRO A 43 2.68 -15.90 -12.52
CA PRO A 43 2.31 -14.49 -12.45
C PRO A 43 0.89 -14.20 -12.97
N GLU A 44 0.36 -15.01 -13.88
CA GLU A 44 -1.00 -14.92 -14.42
C GLU A 44 -2.02 -15.25 -13.34
N ARG A 45 -1.82 -16.36 -12.62
CA ARG A 45 -2.71 -16.76 -11.53
C ARG A 45 -2.70 -15.75 -10.39
N LEU A 46 -1.55 -15.14 -10.11
CA LEU A 46 -1.44 -14.04 -9.13
C LEU A 46 -2.29 -12.84 -9.56
N SER A 47 -2.16 -12.42 -10.82
CA SER A 47 -2.90 -11.28 -11.38
C SER A 47 -4.41 -11.52 -11.38
N ASP A 48 -4.85 -12.70 -11.84
CA ASP A 48 -6.27 -13.07 -11.87
C ASP A 48 -6.86 -13.13 -10.46
N THR A 49 -6.12 -13.72 -9.52
CA THR A 49 -6.54 -13.79 -8.11
C THR A 49 -6.64 -12.39 -7.52
N TRP A 50 -5.66 -11.53 -7.75
CA TRP A 50 -5.67 -10.13 -7.29
C TRP A 50 -6.90 -9.37 -7.80
N LEU A 51 -7.16 -9.42 -9.12
CA LEU A 51 -8.31 -8.76 -9.73
C LEU A 51 -9.64 -9.29 -9.18
N SER A 52 -9.75 -10.59 -8.90
CA SER A 52 -10.95 -11.18 -8.32
C SER A 52 -11.23 -10.70 -6.88
N LEU A 53 -10.18 -10.36 -6.12
CA LEU A 53 -10.28 -9.94 -4.72
C LEU A 53 -10.51 -8.44 -4.55
N LEU A 54 -10.06 -7.60 -5.50
CA LEU A 54 -10.15 -6.14 -5.45
C LEU A 54 -11.55 -5.61 -5.04
N PRO A 55 -12.67 -6.09 -5.61
CA PRO A 55 -13.99 -5.59 -5.22
C PRO A 55 -14.33 -5.88 -3.75
N SER A 56 -13.96 -7.07 -3.26
CA SER A 56 -14.17 -7.46 -1.86
C SER A 56 -13.34 -6.59 -0.91
N ILE A 57 -12.06 -6.38 -1.25
CA ILE A 57 -11.14 -5.54 -0.48
C ILE A 57 -11.65 -4.09 -0.43
N ALA A 58 -11.99 -3.51 -1.58
CA ALA A 58 -12.53 -2.16 -1.68
C ALA A 58 -13.84 -1.98 -0.88
N SER A 59 -14.74 -2.97 -0.94
CA SER A 59 -16.03 -2.92 -0.23
C SER A 59 -15.87 -2.95 1.29
N LYS A 60 -14.98 -3.81 1.81
CA LYS A 60 -14.76 -3.97 3.26
C LYS A 60 -14.25 -2.69 3.91
N HIS A 61 -13.39 -1.95 3.22
CA HIS A 61 -12.71 -0.79 3.76
C HIS A 61 -13.39 0.56 3.44
N ARG A 62 -14.45 0.55 2.60
CA ARG A 62 -15.19 1.77 2.24
C ARG A 62 -15.84 2.47 3.44
N GLN A 63 -16.18 1.74 4.50
CA GLN A 63 -16.92 2.27 5.65
C GLN A 63 -16.07 2.45 6.92
N SER A 64 -14.79 2.03 6.91
CA SER A 64 -14.02 1.87 8.15
C SER A 64 -13.44 3.18 8.69
N ASP A 65 -12.84 4.02 7.86
CA ASP A 65 -11.92 5.08 8.37
C ASP A 65 -12.08 6.46 7.67
N GLY A 66 -13.25 6.73 7.09
CA GLY A 66 -13.60 8.04 6.51
C GLY A 66 -13.09 8.29 5.08
N ASP A 67 -13.48 9.43 4.51
CA ASP A 67 -13.31 9.71 3.06
C ASP A 67 -11.85 9.80 2.62
N LEU A 68 -10.98 10.38 3.44
CA LEU A 68 -9.55 10.50 3.13
C LEU A 68 -8.88 9.13 3.08
N PHE A 69 -9.18 8.27 4.04
CA PHE A 69 -8.68 6.90 4.02
C PHE A 69 -9.20 6.15 2.80
N ALA A 70 -10.50 6.24 2.50
CA ALA A 70 -11.09 5.55 1.36
C ALA A 70 -10.44 5.98 0.03
N ALA A 71 -10.17 7.27 -0.15
CA ALA A 71 -9.49 7.81 -1.32
C ALA A 71 -8.03 7.32 -1.41
N ALA A 72 -7.26 7.44 -0.32
CA ALA A 72 -5.88 6.98 -0.28
C ALA A 72 -5.77 5.47 -0.51
N PHE A 73 -6.68 4.68 0.09
CA PHE A 73 -6.75 3.24 -0.05
C PHE A 73 -7.06 2.83 -1.50
N GLN A 74 -8.04 3.46 -2.13
CA GLN A 74 -8.34 3.23 -3.55
C GLN A 74 -7.14 3.56 -4.45
N GLN A 75 -6.48 4.70 -4.21
CA GLN A 75 -5.28 5.07 -4.96
C GLN A 75 -4.16 4.02 -4.80
N SER A 76 -3.92 3.54 -3.58
CA SER A 76 -2.93 2.48 -3.31
C SER A 76 -3.27 1.17 -4.03
N LEU A 77 -4.55 0.76 -4.06
CA LEU A 77 -4.98 -0.43 -4.80
C LEU A 77 -4.75 -0.28 -6.31
N THR A 78 -4.97 0.90 -6.88
CA THR A 78 -4.68 1.17 -8.30
C THR A 78 -3.19 1.00 -8.59
N VAL A 79 -2.32 1.63 -7.80
CA VAL A 79 -0.85 1.51 -7.97
C VAL A 79 -0.39 0.06 -7.86
N LEU A 80 -0.89 -0.70 -6.90
CA LEU A 80 -0.54 -2.12 -6.75
C LEU A 80 -1.01 -2.95 -7.94
N THR A 81 -2.20 -2.65 -8.47
CA THR A 81 -2.74 -3.33 -9.66
C THR A 81 -1.86 -3.08 -10.88
N GLU A 82 -1.39 -1.85 -11.07
CA GLU A 82 -0.46 -1.50 -12.14
C GLU A 82 0.87 -2.26 -11.97
N GLN A 83 1.45 -2.28 -10.77
CA GLN A 83 2.73 -2.97 -10.53
C GLN A 83 2.67 -4.49 -10.74
N ILE A 84 1.55 -5.12 -10.35
CA ILE A 84 1.29 -6.54 -10.61
C ILE A 84 1.10 -6.76 -12.12
N GLY A 85 0.42 -5.84 -12.81
CA GLY A 85 0.14 -5.91 -14.25
C GLY A 85 1.29 -5.50 -15.18
N GLU A 86 2.26 -4.69 -14.75
CA GLU A 86 3.43 -4.24 -15.53
C GLU A 86 4.41 -5.38 -15.81
N HIS A 87 4.52 -6.35 -14.88
CA HIS A 87 5.34 -7.56 -15.06
C HIS A 87 4.93 -8.37 -16.30
N ARG A 88 3.65 -8.31 -16.67
CA ARG A 88 3.09 -8.92 -17.88
C ARG A 88 3.70 -8.38 -19.17
N GLN A 89 4.08 -7.10 -19.22
CA GLN A 89 4.62 -6.46 -20.44
C GLN A 89 6.13 -6.65 -20.58
N GLY A 90 6.86 -6.68 -19.45
CA GLY A 90 8.32 -6.91 -19.45
C GLY A 90 8.71 -8.30 -19.96
N ASP A 91 8.00 -9.36 -19.54
CA ASP A 91 8.28 -10.74 -19.96
C ASP A 91 7.87 -11.03 -21.42
N GLN A 92 6.77 -10.42 -21.89
CA GLN A 92 6.33 -10.53 -23.28
C GLN A 92 7.27 -9.80 -24.27
N ALA A 93 7.92 -8.71 -23.84
CA ALA A 93 8.89 -7.99 -24.66
C ALA A 93 10.28 -8.66 -24.70
N ALA A 94 10.62 -9.50 -23.70
CA ALA A 94 11.87 -10.26 -23.67
C ALA A 94 11.82 -11.58 -24.47
N THR A 95 10.62 -12.02 -24.86
CA THR A 95 10.38 -13.29 -25.57
C THR A 95 9.96 -13.11 -27.04
N ALA A 96 9.93 -11.87 -27.55
CA ALA A 96 9.66 -11.49 -28.95
C ALA A 96 10.93 -11.01 -29.66
#